data_AF-A0A927ZFM8-F1
#
_entry.id   AF-A0A927ZFM8-F1
#
_cell.length_a   1.000
_cell.length_b   1.000
_cell.length_c   1.000
_cell.angle_alpha   90.00
_cell.angle_beta   90.00
_cell.angle_gamma   90.00
#
_symmetry.space_group_name_H-M   'P 1'
#
loop_
_entity.id
_entity.type
_entity.pdbx_description
1 polymer ?
#
loop_
_entity_poly.entity_id
_entity_poly.type
_entity_poly.pdbx_seq_one_letter_code
_entity_poly.pdbx_strand_id
1 'polypeptide(L)'
;MKKSLISGMFLAVILIAGSLLLAYPFISDGWNRLHQTHAVMSYTDTVDQMEEEAYKHMLEAAYDYNRKLAERGVDWNMDQKEMGEYYTQLNIDPSGVMGYVHIPKIHVMLPVYHGVDETILQTAAGHLEATSLPVGSGSFPAENASFPDEGGYGSHCVISGHRGLPSAKLFTDLDRLTEGDRFSLTVLQETLTYEVDQIRVVEPTDLSDLQIVPGEDYCTLITCTPYGVNTHRLLVRGHRIAGSMDDTAGESWMLRFWPDLIIAMAAVLGLLFLLIVLMIVTRKKKPH
;
A
#
# COMPACT_ATOMS: atom_id res chain seq x y z
N MET A 1 -55.05 3.38 9.28
CA MET A 1 -53.97 4.40 9.20
C MET A 1 -52.63 3.92 9.77
N LYS A 2 -52.55 3.33 10.98
CA LYS A 2 -51.28 2.85 11.56
C LYS A 2 -50.53 1.81 10.71
N LYS A 3 -51.21 0.83 10.10
CA LYS A 3 -50.57 -0.26 9.33
C LYS A 3 -49.78 0.22 8.10
N SER A 4 -50.27 1.19 7.33
CA SER A 4 -49.55 1.72 6.16
C SER A 4 -48.35 2.60 6.54
N LEU A 5 -48.42 3.29 7.69
CA LEU A 5 -47.31 4.06 8.25
C LEU A 5 -46.20 3.15 8.78
N ILE A 6 -46.56 2.07 9.48
CA ILE A 6 -45.61 1.07 10.00
C ILE A 6 -44.92 0.33 8.84
N SER A 7 -45.67 -0.06 7.81
CA SER A 7 -45.11 -0.71 6.61
C SER A 7 -44.16 0.22 5.83
N GLY A 8 -44.51 1.50 5.68
CA GLY A 8 -43.63 2.48 5.04
C GLY A 8 -42.35 2.75 5.85
N MET A 9 -42.45 2.80 7.17
CA MET A 9 -41.29 2.95 8.06
C MET A 9 -40.37 1.72 8.01
N PHE A 10 -40.93 0.52 7.98
CA PHE A 10 -40.17 -0.72 7.82
C PHE A 10 -39.42 -0.78 6.48
N LEU A 11 -40.09 -0.42 5.37
CA LEU A 11 -39.45 -0.34 4.06
C LEU A 11 -38.32 0.70 4.04
N ALA A 12 -38.53 1.87 4.66
CA ALA A 12 -37.51 2.90 4.77
C ALA A 12 -36.27 2.40 5.53
N VAL A 13 -36.45 1.67 6.64
CA VAL A 13 -35.34 1.07 7.39
C VAL A 13 -34.54 0.09 6.54
N ILE A 14 -35.22 -0.78 5.77
CA ILE A 14 -34.53 -1.74 4.88
C ILE A 14 -33.74 -1.00 3.79
N LEU A 15 -34.32 0.03 3.17
CA LEU A 15 -33.64 0.80 2.14
C LEU A 15 -32.43 1.55 2.69
N ILE A 16 -32.55 2.15 3.88
CA ILE A 16 -31.42 2.81 4.56
C ILE A 16 -30.33 1.79 4.87
N ALA A 17 -30.67 0.66 5.45
CA ALA A 17 -29.71 -0.40 5.77
C ALA A 17 -28.99 -0.91 4.52
N GLY A 18 -29.72 -1.16 3.42
CA GLY A 18 -29.13 -1.56 2.14
C GLY A 18 -28.21 -0.49 1.55
N SER A 19 -28.57 0.79 1.67
CA SER A 19 -27.75 1.90 1.19
C SER A 19 -26.46 2.07 1.98
N LEU A 20 -26.53 1.93 3.31
CA LEU A 20 -25.35 1.96 4.18
C LEU A 20 -24.42 0.79 3.87
N LEU A 21 -24.96 -0.40 3.59
CA LEU A 21 -24.18 -1.57 3.23
C LEU A 21 -23.45 -1.38 1.90
N LEU A 22 -24.10 -0.77 0.89
CA LEU A 22 -23.47 -0.44 -0.38
C LEU A 22 -22.42 0.69 -0.26
N ALA A 23 -22.62 1.62 0.66
CA ALA A 23 -21.70 2.73 0.91
C ALA A 23 -20.49 2.33 1.78
N TYR A 24 -20.60 1.24 2.54
CA TYR A 24 -19.58 0.80 3.49
C TYR A 24 -18.16 0.72 2.89
N PRO A 25 -17.93 0.10 1.71
CA PRO A 25 -16.58 0.00 1.16
C PRO A 25 -15.94 1.36 0.89
N PHE A 26 -16.71 2.32 0.39
CA PHE A 26 -16.22 3.67 0.10
C PHE A 26 -15.89 4.43 1.38
N ILE A 27 -16.78 4.37 2.38
CA ILE A 27 -16.59 5.05 3.66
C ILE A 27 -15.40 4.45 4.42
N SER A 28 -15.31 3.13 4.46
CA SER A 28 -14.22 2.43 5.13
C SER A 28 -12.87 2.68 4.43
N ASP A 29 -12.83 2.66 3.10
CA ASP A 29 -11.61 2.97 2.34
C ASP A 29 -11.17 4.41 2.58
N GLY A 30 -12.10 5.37 2.61
CA GLY A 30 -11.82 6.75 2.99
C GLY A 30 -11.22 6.88 4.39
N TRP A 31 -11.78 6.17 5.38
CA TRP A 31 -11.25 6.15 6.74
C TRP A 31 -9.84 5.55 6.81
N ASN A 32 -9.61 4.43 6.13
CA ASN A 32 -8.30 3.79 6.09
C ASN A 32 -7.24 4.65 5.40
N ARG A 33 -7.60 5.35 4.31
CA ARG A 33 -6.72 6.31 3.65
C ARG A 33 -6.29 7.44 4.58
N LEU A 34 -7.21 7.99 5.36
CA LEU A 34 -6.85 9.02 6.36
C LEU A 34 -5.84 8.48 7.38
N HIS A 35 -6.02 7.25 7.86
CA HIS A 35 -5.07 6.61 8.77
C HIS A 35 -3.72 6.35 8.12
N GLN A 36 -3.71 5.87 6.87
CA GLN A 36 -2.49 5.62 6.08
C GLN A 36 -1.71 6.92 5.85
N THR A 37 -2.38 8.00 5.44
CA THR A 37 -1.75 9.32 5.27
C THR A 37 -1.20 9.84 6.59
N HIS A 38 -1.93 9.69 7.70
CA HIS A 38 -1.41 10.07 9.01
C HIS A 38 -0.16 9.28 9.40
N ALA A 39 -0.12 7.98 9.14
CA ALA A 39 1.07 7.16 9.39
C ALA A 39 2.28 7.62 8.56
N VAL A 40 2.08 7.92 7.27
CA VAL A 40 3.14 8.45 6.38
C VAL A 40 3.64 9.82 6.86
N MET A 41 2.73 10.73 7.25
CA MET A 41 3.13 12.04 7.77
C MET A 41 3.88 11.92 9.09
N SER A 42 3.39 11.11 10.04
CA SER A 42 4.06 10.89 11.33
C SER A 42 5.46 10.28 11.15
N TYR A 43 5.61 9.36 10.20
CA TYR A 43 6.90 8.79 9.83
C TYR A 43 7.84 9.86 9.29
N THR A 44 7.36 10.66 8.33
CA THR A 44 8.14 11.73 7.71
C THR A 44 8.59 12.77 8.74
N ASP A 45 7.68 13.23 9.61
CA ASP A 45 7.99 14.16 10.70
C ASP A 45 9.04 13.60 11.66
N THR A 46 9.00 12.30 11.94
CA THR A 46 9.98 11.62 12.82
C THR A 46 11.35 11.54 12.17
N VAL A 47 11.41 11.23 10.87
CA VAL A 47 12.65 11.20 10.09
C VAL A 47 13.25 12.60 9.96
N ASP A 48 12.43 13.62 9.70
CA ASP A 48 12.89 15.02 9.53
C ASP A 48 13.50 15.59 10.81
N GLN A 49 13.06 15.10 11.97
CA GLN A 49 13.57 15.50 13.29
C GLN A 49 14.72 14.61 13.78
N MET A 50 15.11 13.59 13.02
CA MET A 50 16.15 12.65 13.40
C MET A 50 17.53 13.32 13.39
N GLU A 51 18.35 13.04 14.40
CA GLU A 51 19.75 13.47 14.39
C GLU A 51 20.52 12.82 13.24
N GLU A 52 21.39 13.59 12.57
CA GLU A 52 22.14 13.13 11.40
C GLU A 52 22.96 11.85 11.68
N GLU A 53 23.53 11.73 12.88
CA GLU A 53 24.29 10.56 13.29
C GLU A 53 23.40 9.31 13.42
N ALA A 54 22.21 9.46 14.01
CA ALA A 54 21.25 8.37 14.14
C ALA A 54 20.73 7.91 12.76
N TYR A 55 20.47 8.86 11.86
CA TYR A 55 20.12 8.59 10.47
C TYR A 55 21.20 7.75 9.77
N LYS A 56 22.46 8.22 9.79
CA LYS A 56 23.58 7.52 9.14
C LYS A 56 23.77 6.12 9.70
N HIS A 57 23.79 5.99 11.03
CA HIS A 57 23.95 4.70 11.69
C HIS A 57 22.83 3.72 11.29
N MET A 58 21.59 4.17 11.22
CA MET A 58 20.46 3.32 10.84
C MET A 58 20.54 2.89 9.36
N LEU A 59 20.89 3.83 8.47
CA LEU A 59 21.05 3.55 7.05
C LEU A 59 22.20 2.57 6.79
N GLU A 60 23.36 2.79 7.44
CA GLU A 60 24.51 1.89 7.38
C GLU A 60 24.17 0.49 7.90
N ALA A 61 23.44 0.38 9.02
CA ALA A 61 22.98 -0.90 9.55
C ALA A 61 22.08 -1.65 8.55
N ALA A 62 21.17 -0.94 7.88
CA ALA A 62 20.29 -1.52 6.87
C ALA A 62 21.08 -2.00 5.63
N TYR A 63 22.07 -1.24 5.18
CA TYR A 63 22.97 -1.68 4.10
C TYR A 63 23.82 -2.89 4.49
N ASP A 64 24.31 -2.93 5.72
CA ASP A 64 25.06 -4.05 6.26
C ASP A 64 24.20 -5.32 6.35
N TYR A 65 22.93 -5.19 6.74
CA TYR A 65 21.96 -6.27 6.73
C TYR A 65 21.77 -6.83 5.32
N ASN A 66 21.48 -5.96 4.35
CA ASN A 66 21.26 -6.35 2.95
C ASN A 66 22.51 -7.00 2.33
N ARG A 67 23.71 -6.50 2.64
CA ARG A 67 24.98 -7.09 2.19
C ARG A 67 25.14 -8.53 2.68
N LYS A 68 24.94 -8.76 3.98
CA LYS A 68 25.00 -10.11 4.58
C LYS A 68 23.92 -11.03 4.00
N LEU A 69 22.73 -10.51 3.76
CA LEU A 69 21.64 -11.26 3.13
C LEU A 69 22.00 -11.72 1.72
N ALA A 70 22.63 -10.86 0.91
CA ALA A 70 23.04 -11.24 -0.43
C ALA A 70 24.16 -12.28 -0.45
N GLU A 71 25.09 -12.23 0.52
CA GLU A 71 26.14 -13.25 0.67
C GLU A 71 25.59 -14.62 1.07
N ARG A 72 24.60 -14.65 1.98
CA ARG A 72 24.02 -15.89 2.52
C ARG A 72 22.88 -16.46 1.67
N GLY A 73 22.21 -15.61 0.89
CA GLY A 73 20.97 -15.92 0.17
C GLY A 73 19.72 -15.76 1.04
N VAL A 74 18.54 -15.83 0.39
CA VAL A 74 17.24 -15.77 1.08
C VAL A 74 17.00 -17.07 1.84
N ASP A 75 16.72 -16.97 3.14
CA ASP A 75 16.27 -18.08 3.97
C ASP A 75 14.82 -17.86 4.42
N TRP A 76 13.89 -18.63 3.85
CA TRP A 76 12.46 -18.54 4.17
C TRP A 76 12.10 -19.11 5.54
N ASN A 77 13.04 -19.76 6.24
CA ASN A 77 12.84 -20.37 7.55
C ASN A 77 13.71 -19.69 8.62
N MET A 78 13.68 -18.36 8.67
CA MET A 78 14.45 -17.56 9.63
C MET A 78 14.23 -18.02 11.07
N ASP A 79 15.33 -18.17 11.81
CA ASP A 79 15.26 -18.50 13.23
C ASP A 79 14.86 -17.28 14.10
N GLN A 80 14.59 -17.51 15.40
CA GLN A 80 14.16 -16.43 16.30
C GLN A 80 15.19 -15.29 16.42
N LYS A 81 16.48 -15.59 16.26
CA LYS A 81 17.55 -14.60 16.35
C LYS A 81 17.57 -13.75 15.09
N GLU A 82 17.46 -14.36 13.91
CA GLU A 82 17.37 -13.66 12.63
C GLU A 82 16.12 -12.78 12.56
N MET A 83 14.98 -13.28 13.04
CA MET A 83 13.74 -12.50 13.15
C MET A 83 13.92 -11.32 14.11
N GLY A 84 14.59 -11.54 15.25
CA GLY A 84 14.91 -10.49 16.22
C GLY A 84 15.80 -9.40 15.61
N GLU A 85 16.81 -9.77 14.82
CA GLU A 85 17.67 -8.82 14.10
C GLU A 85 16.85 -8.02 13.07
N TYR A 86 15.98 -8.69 12.31
CA TYR A 86 15.11 -8.06 11.31
C TYR A 86 14.24 -6.93 11.91
N TYR A 87 13.51 -7.19 13.00
CA TYR A 87 12.63 -6.18 13.63
C TYR A 87 13.38 -5.00 14.29
N THR A 88 14.71 -5.05 14.38
CA THR A 88 15.53 -3.91 14.84
C THR A 88 15.97 -2.99 13.69
N GLN A 89 15.92 -3.47 12.44
CA GLN A 89 16.31 -2.67 11.28
C GLN A 89 15.25 -1.62 10.99
N LEU A 90 15.64 -0.44 10.51
CA LEU A 90 14.71 0.62 10.04
C LEU A 90 13.53 0.91 11.00
N ASN A 91 13.77 0.75 12.30
CA ASN A 91 12.75 0.87 13.33
C ASN A 91 12.96 2.20 14.07
N ILE A 92 12.33 3.26 13.55
CA ILE A 92 12.52 4.63 14.04
C ILE A 92 11.65 4.94 15.27
N ASP A 93 10.53 4.24 15.43
CA ASP A 93 9.59 4.42 16.52
C ASP A 93 8.76 3.14 16.76
N PRO A 94 8.03 3.03 17.88
CA PRO A 94 7.24 1.84 18.20
C PRO A 94 6.09 1.51 17.23
N SER A 95 5.81 2.34 16.21
CA SER A 95 4.79 2.04 15.21
C SER A 95 5.21 0.90 14.28
N GLY A 96 6.51 0.70 14.07
CA GLY A 96 7.04 -0.35 13.19
C GLY A 96 6.99 -0.04 11.69
N VAL A 97 6.71 1.22 11.31
CA VAL A 97 6.78 1.69 9.92
C VAL A 97 8.25 1.79 9.49
N MET A 98 8.60 1.12 8.40
CA MET A 98 9.92 1.17 7.76
C MET A 98 10.06 2.35 6.80
N GLY A 99 8.94 2.76 6.19
CA GLY A 99 8.88 3.76 5.13
C GLY A 99 7.51 3.74 4.46
N TYR A 100 7.45 4.17 3.21
CA TYR A 100 6.21 4.10 2.43
C TYR A 100 6.46 3.80 0.94
N VAL A 101 5.49 3.15 0.31
CA VAL A 101 5.48 2.89 -1.13
C VAL A 101 4.56 3.88 -1.83
N HIS A 102 5.01 4.45 -2.95
CA HIS A 102 4.24 5.33 -3.80
C HIS A 102 4.14 4.77 -5.23
N ILE A 103 2.92 4.63 -5.74
CA ILE A 103 2.59 4.13 -7.08
C ILE A 103 1.63 5.12 -7.76
N PRO A 104 2.15 6.13 -8.48
CA PRO A 104 1.34 7.24 -8.99
C PRO A 104 0.20 6.79 -9.92
N LYS A 105 0.47 5.83 -10.81
CA LYS A 105 -0.48 5.37 -11.85
C LYS A 105 -1.79 4.84 -11.29
N ILE A 106 -1.74 4.23 -10.12
CA ILE A 106 -2.90 3.63 -9.44
C ILE A 106 -3.27 4.37 -8.16
N HIS A 107 -2.65 5.53 -7.92
CA HIS A 107 -2.94 6.39 -6.77
C HIS A 107 -2.79 5.64 -5.44
N VAL A 108 -1.65 4.98 -5.25
CA VAL A 108 -1.34 4.25 -4.01
C VAL A 108 -0.19 4.97 -3.31
N MET A 109 -0.42 5.37 -2.05
CA MET A 109 0.62 5.81 -1.13
C MET A 109 0.35 5.11 0.20
N LEU A 110 1.18 4.12 0.56
CA LEU A 110 0.93 3.26 1.72
C LEU A 110 2.16 3.18 2.61
N PRO A 111 1.98 3.26 3.95
CA PRO A 111 3.05 2.90 4.87
C PRO A 111 3.43 1.42 4.67
N VAL A 112 4.71 1.14 4.80
CA VAL A 112 5.31 -0.19 4.76
C VAL A 112 5.75 -0.55 6.16
N TYR A 113 5.16 -1.58 6.74
CA TYR A 113 5.53 -2.10 8.06
C TYR A 113 6.43 -3.33 7.95
N HIS A 114 7.12 -3.65 9.04
CA HIS A 114 7.78 -4.94 9.16
C HIS A 114 6.80 -6.10 9.15
N GLY A 115 7.03 -7.07 8.28
CA GLY A 115 6.32 -8.34 8.29
C GLY A 115 5.01 -8.30 7.50
N VAL A 116 4.40 -9.46 7.35
CA VAL A 116 3.21 -9.66 6.50
C VAL A 116 2.04 -10.26 7.27
N ASP A 117 1.98 -9.97 8.58
CA ASP A 117 0.87 -10.38 9.44
C ASP A 117 -0.46 -9.78 9.01
N GLU A 118 -1.55 -10.50 9.28
CA GLU A 118 -2.89 -10.10 8.85
C GLU A 118 -3.31 -8.73 9.44
N THR A 119 -2.86 -8.39 10.64
CA THR A 119 -3.13 -7.09 11.26
C THR A 119 -2.53 -5.93 10.48
N ILE A 120 -1.37 -6.15 9.85
CA ILE A 120 -0.70 -5.17 9.00
C ILE A 120 -1.41 -5.12 7.65
N LEU A 121 -1.54 -6.27 6.98
CA LEU A 121 -2.05 -6.33 5.61
C LEU A 121 -3.51 -5.87 5.47
N GLN A 122 -4.29 -5.86 6.56
CA GLN A 122 -5.64 -5.30 6.59
C GLN A 122 -5.69 -3.78 6.43
N THR A 123 -4.60 -3.06 6.72
CA THR A 123 -4.58 -1.60 6.74
C THR A 123 -3.39 -0.96 6.03
N ALA A 124 -2.33 -1.70 5.72
CA ALA A 124 -1.08 -1.18 5.17
C ALA A 124 -0.38 -2.19 4.26
N ALA A 125 0.76 -1.78 3.70
CA ALA A 125 1.69 -2.70 3.06
C ALA A 125 2.65 -3.30 4.10
N GLY A 126 3.11 -4.53 3.86
CA GLY A 126 4.05 -5.24 4.71
C GLY A 126 5.30 -5.62 3.93
N HIS A 127 6.47 -5.42 4.51
CA HIS A 127 7.72 -5.94 4.00
C HIS A 127 7.81 -7.44 4.28
N LEU A 128 8.08 -8.24 3.24
CA LEU A 128 8.24 -9.68 3.39
C LEU A 128 9.59 -9.97 4.06
N GLU A 129 9.52 -10.51 5.28
CA GLU A 129 10.71 -10.99 5.98
C GLU A 129 11.48 -12.04 5.16
N ALA A 130 12.79 -12.13 5.42
CA ALA A 130 13.81 -12.83 4.61
C ALA A 130 14.21 -12.16 3.29
N THR A 131 13.50 -11.14 2.83
CA THR A 131 13.89 -10.36 1.63
C THR A 131 14.71 -9.13 1.99
N SER A 132 15.36 -8.51 1.00
CA SER A 132 16.19 -7.32 1.24
C SER A 132 15.35 -6.17 1.79
N LEU A 133 15.86 -5.51 2.82
CA LEU A 133 15.26 -4.28 3.36
C LEU A 133 15.09 -3.23 2.25
N PRO A 134 14.10 -2.33 2.37
CA PRO A 134 13.73 -1.35 1.35
C PRO A 134 14.73 -0.19 1.16
N VAL A 135 16.03 -0.44 1.35
CA VAL A 135 17.15 0.50 1.10
C VAL A 135 17.95 0.14 -0.15
N GLY A 136 17.61 -0.96 -0.83
CA GLY A 136 18.33 -1.42 -2.03
C GLY A 136 19.72 -1.98 -1.69
N SER A 137 20.58 -2.07 -2.71
CA SER A 137 21.95 -2.60 -2.55
C SER A 137 23.00 -1.56 -2.12
N GLY A 138 22.59 -0.34 -1.77
CA GLY A 138 23.49 0.79 -1.50
C GLY A 138 23.11 2.06 -2.27
N SER A 139 23.90 3.12 -2.11
CA SER A 139 23.72 4.38 -2.84
C SER A 139 23.83 4.13 -4.35
N PHE A 140 22.79 4.50 -5.09
CA PHE A 140 22.90 4.71 -6.52
C PHE A 140 24.03 5.72 -6.75
N PRO A 141 24.95 5.51 -7.70
CA PRO A 141 26.03 6.46 -7.89
C PRO A 141 25.44 7.80 -8.32
N ALA A 142 26.08 8.90 -7.93
CA ALA A 142 25.61 10.26 -8.15
C ALA A 142 25.07 10.49 -9.57
N GLU A 143 24.08 11.38 -9.71
CA GLU A 143 23.42 11.72 -10.97
C GLU A 143 24.44 11.78 -12.12
N ASN A 144 24.32 10.87 -13.10
CA ASN A 144 25.18 10.63 -14.29
C ASN A 144 26.25 9.55 -14.21
N ALA A 145 26.36 8.80 -13.13
CA ALA A 145 27.11 7.55 -13.17
C ALA A 145 26.21 6.44 -13.73
N SER A 146 26.67 5.79 -14.81
CA SER A 146 26.25 4.42 -15.10
C SER A 146 26.35 3.62 -13.81
N PHE A 147 25.34 2.78 -13.53
CA PHE A 147 25.38 1.76 -12.46
C PHE A 147 26.82 1.29 -12.31
N PRO A 148 27.45 1.36 -11.12
CA PRO A 148 28.88 1.18 -11.04
C PRO A 148 29.23 -0.12 -11.77
N ASP A 149 30.20 -0.05 -12.67
CA ASP A 149 30.82 -1.22 -13.31
C ASP A 149 31.40 -2.21 -12.27
N GLU A 150 31.25 -1.91 -10.97
CA GLU A 150 31.35 -2.79 -9.81
C GLU A 150 29.98 -2.84 -9.10
N GLY A 151 29.06 -3.65 -9.66
CA GLY A 151 27.68 -3.80 -9.21
C GLY A 151 27.56 -4.08 -7.71
N GLY A 152 26.55 -3.50 -7.08
CA GLY A 152 26.19 -3.80 -5.70
C GLY A 152 26.04 -5.31 -5.47
N TYR A 153 26.07 -5.74 -4.22
CA TYR A 153 26.03 -7.16 -3.83
C TYR A 153 24.76 -7.91 -4.29
N GLY A 154 23.76 -7.22 -4.84
CA GLY A 154 22.46 -7.74 -5.22
C GLY A 154 21.42 -7.50 -4.13
N SER A 155 20.27 -6.92 -4.46
CA SER A 155 19.19 -6.65 -3.52
C SER A 155 17.86 -6.99 -4.17
N HIS A 156 16.97 -7.64 -3.42
CA HIS A 156 15.60 -7.88 -3.84
C HIS A 156 14.64 -7.68 -2.67
N CYS A 157 14.02 -6.50 -2.63
CA CYS A 157 13.00 -6.16 -1.64
C CYS A 157 11.62 -6.66 -2.10
N VAL A 158 10.81 -7.21 -1.20
CA VAL A 158 9.45 -7.63 -1.52
C VAL A 158 8.44 -6.95 -0.60
N ILE A 159 7.52 -6.20 -1.21
CA ILE A 159 6.45 -5.49 -0.50
C ILE A 159 5.12 -6.16 -0.82
N SER A 160 4.45 -6.65 0.21
CA SER A 160 3.16 -7.31 0.14
C SER A 160 2.02 -6.37 0.49
N GLY A 161 0.89 -6.53 -0.21
CA GLY A 161 -0.35 -5.84 0.12
C GLY A 161 -1.56 -6.68 -0.26
N HIS A 162 -2.63 -6.59 0.53
CA HIS A 162 -3.88 -7.27 0.21
C HIS A 162 -4.54 -6.73 -1.08
N ARG A 163 -5.36 -7.57 -1.69
CA ARG A 163 -6.17 -7.23 -2.86
C ARG A 163 -7.63 -7.61 -2.63
N GLY A 164 -8.51 -6.63 -2.82
CA GLY A 164 -9.96 -6.80 -2.72
C GLY A 164 -10.51 -6.84 -1.29
N LEU A 165 -9.92 -6.12 -0.34
CA LEU A 165 -10.56 -5.96 0.97
C LEU A 165 -11.83 -5.12 0.83
N PRO A 166 -12.91 -5.47 1.55
CA PRO A 166 -14.10 -4.63 1.60
C PRO A 166 -13.82 -3.25 2.21
N SER A 167 -12.78 -3.13 3.03
CA SER A 167 -12.49 -1.97 3.86
C SER A 167 -11.41 -1.05 3.29
N ALA A 168 -10.54 -1.51 2.40
CA ALA A 168 -9.40 -0.73 1.87
C ALA A 168 -8.96 -1.21 0.49
N LYS A 169 -8.59 -0.29 -0.40
CA LYS A 169 -8.11 -0.67 -1.75
C LYS A 169 -6.72 -1.31 -1.71
N LEU A 170 -5.76 -0.79 -0.96
CA LEU A 170 -4.39 -1.32 -0.88
C LEU A 170 -3.81 -1.63 -2.28
N PHE A 171 -3.41 -2.88 -2.57
CA PHE A 171 -2.88 -3.31 -3.87
C PHE A 171 -3.96 -3.89 -4.81
N THR A 172 -5.24 -3.53 -4.60
CA THR A 172 -6.36 -3.98 -5.43
C THR A 172 -6.14 -3.73 -6.92
N ASP A 173 -5.59 -2.56 -7.26
CA ASP A 173 -5.37 -2.10 -8.63
C ASP A 173 -3.96 -2.44 -9.17
N LEU A 174 -3.18 -3.28 -8.47
CA LEU A 174 -1.80 -3.59 -8.87
C LEU A 174 -1.71 -4.25 -10.26
N ASP A 175 -2.76 -4.94 -10.70
CA ASP A 175 -2.87 -5.54 -12.04
C ASP A 175 -3.01 -4.51 -13.17
N ARG A 176 -3.18 -3.22 -12.84
CA ARG A 176 -3.19 -2.13 -13.83
C ARG A 176 -1.80 -1.61 -14.18
N LEU A 177 -0.77 -2.07 -13.46
CA LEU A 177 0.62 -1.80 -13.81
C LEU A 177 1.02 -2.61 -15.05
N THR A 178 1.93 -2.03 -15.84
CA THR A 178 2.52 -2.56 -17.06
C THR A 178 4.02 -2.25 -17.05
N GLU A 179 4.81 -3.00 -17.82
CA GLU A 179 6.23 -2.69 -18.01
C GLU A 179 6.44 -1.22 -18.41
N GLY A 180 7.48 -0.60 -17.84
CA GLY A 180 7.78 0.82 -17.98
C GLY A 180 7.06 1.75 -17.00
N ASP A 181 6.05 1.27 -16.25
CA ASP A 181 5.49 2.04 -15.15
C ASP A 181 6.48 2.19 -13.99
N ARG A 182 6.31 3.22 -13.17
CA ARG A 182 7.21 3.52 -12.05
C ARG A 182 6.52 3.53 -10.71
N PHE A 183 7.27 3.12 -9.69
CA PHE A 183 6.91 3.24 -8.28
C PHE A 183 8.15 3.54 -7.46
N SER A 184 7.97 4.02 -6.22
CA SER A 184 9.09 4.30 -5.33
C SER A 184 8.85 3.76 -3.93
N LEU A 185 9.96 3.52 -3.25
CA LEU A 185 10.01 3.35 -1.81
C LEU A 185 10.72 4.56 -1.23
N THR A 186 10.10 5.20 -0.24
CA THR A 186 10.76 6.22 0.56
C THR A 186 11.04 5.64 1.94
N VAL A 187 12.31 5.64 2.32
CA VAL A 187 12.82 5.05 3.56
C VAL A 187 13.88 6.00 4.12
N LEU A 188 13.68 6.44 5.35
CA LEU A 188 14.41 7.54 5.96
C LEU A 188 14.37 8.75 5.03
N GLN A 189 15.52 9.34 4.70
CA GLN A 189 15.65 10.47 3.78
C GLN A 189 15.89 10.01 2.32
N GLU A 190 15.88 8.70 2.05
CA GLU A 190 16.17 8.14 0.75
C GLU A 190 14.89 7.83 -0.03
N THR A 191 14.86 8.19 -1.31
CA THR A 191 13.79 7.79 -2.24
C THR A 191 14.36 6.91 -3.34
N LEU A 192 13.85 5.68 -3.41
CA LEU A 192 14.27 4.65 -4.34
C LEU A 192 13.23 4.48 -5.43
N THR A 193 13.54 4.87 -6.66
CA THR A 193 12.64 4.73 -7.82
C THR A 193 12.90 3.44 -8.58
N TYR A 194 11.85 2.69 -8.88
CA TYR A 194 11.88 1.46 -9.66
C TYR A 194 11.00 1.58 -10.90
N GLU A 195 11.45 0.99 -12.00
CA GLU A 195 10.69 0.85 -13.25
C GLU A 195 10.34 -0.62 -13.49
N VAL A 196 9.05 -0.89 -13.72
CA VAL A 196 8.52 -2.25 -13.88
C VAL A 196 9.14 -2.91 -15.10
N ASP A 197 9.77 -4.07 -14.88
CA ASP A 197 10.45 -4.85 -15.92
C ASP A 197 9.87 -6.26 -16.10
N GLN A 198 9.09 -6.74 -15.12
CA GLN A 198 8.52 -8.07 -15.14
C GLN A 198 7.19 -8.14 -14.38
N ILE A 199 6.18 -8.77 -14.99
CA ILE A 199 4.89 -9.07 -14.35
C ILE A 199 4.58 -10.56 -14.49
N ARG A 200 4.35 -11.26 -13.38
CA ARG A 200 4.07 -12.70 -13.38
C ARG A 200 2.91 -13.08 -12.47
N VAL A 201 2.23 -14.17 -12.82
CA VAL A 201 1.26 -14.85 -11.97
C VAL A 201 1.82 -16.22 -11.61
N VAL A 202 2.00 -16.47 -10.31
CA VAL A 202 2.66 -17.68 -9.80
C VAL A 202 1.83 -18.35 -8.71
N GLU A 203 2.14 -19.62 -8.41
CA GLU A 203 1.56 -20.30 -7.25
C GLU A 203 2.07 -19.70 -5.94
N PRO A 204 1.31 -19.71 -4.84
CA PRO A 204 1.75 -19.16 -3.55
C PRO A 204 3.04 -19.78 -2.99
N THR A 205 3.37 -21.00 -3.42
CA THR A 205 4.59 -21.74 -3.01
C THR A 205 5.77 -21.51 -3.96
N ASP A 206 5.56 -20.82 -5.08
CA ASP A 206 6.64 -20.51 -6.02
C ASP A 206 7.33 -19.20 -5.61
N LEU A 207 8.53 -19.35 -5.04
CA LEU A 207 9.36 -18.25 -4.54
C LEU A 207 10.58 -18.01 -5.44
N SER A 208 10.61 -18.62 -6.63
CA SER A 208 11.76 -18.57 -7.53
C SER A 208 12.01 -17.15 -8.07
N ASP A 209 10.95 -16.42 -8.36
CA ASP A 209 10.99 -15.02 -8.83
C ASP A 209 11.31 -14.01 -7.70
N LEU A 210 11.42 -14.45 -6.44
CA LEU A 210 11.70 -13.60 -5.27
C LEU A 210 13.13 -13.72 -4.74
N GLN A 211 14.01 -14.40 -5.48
CA GLN A 211 15.41 -14.57 -5.10
C GLN A 211 16.24 -13.30 -5.40
N ILE A 212 17.32 -13.11 -4.64
CA ILE A 212 18.31 -12.08 -4.92
C ILE A 212 19.08 -12.45 -6.19
N VAL A 213 19.21 -11.49 -7.11
CA VAL A 213 20.02 -11.64 -8.31
C VAL A 213 21.30 -10.82 -8.14
N PRO A 214 22.50 -11.43 -8.26
CA PRO A 214 23.76 -10.72 -8.10
C PRO A 214 23.89 -9.53 -9.06
N GLY A 215 24.27 -8.37 -8.54
CA GLY A 215 24.45 -7.14 -9.32
C GLY A 215 23.16 -6.36 -9.62
N GLU A 216 21.99 -6.92 -9.32
CA GLU A 216 20.70 -6.29 -9.59
C GLU A 216 20.09 -5.69 -8.31
N ASP A 217 19.37 -4.57 -8.45
CA ASP A 217 18.58 -3.97 -7.37
C ASP A 217 17.10 -4.00 -7.76
N TYR A 218 16.37 -4.98 -7.24
CA TYR A 218 14.96 -5.22 -7.53
C TYR A 218 14.06 -4.89 -6.35
N CYS A 219 12.85 -4.47 -6.68
CA CYS A 219 11.73 -4.49 -5.77
C CYS A 219 10.54 -5.19 -6.43
N THR A 220 9.95 -6.17 -5.75
CA THR A 220 8.70 -6.82 -6.18
C THR A 220 7.54 -6.41 -5.30
N LEU A 221 6.49 -5.87 -5.92
CA LEU A 221 5.19 -5.68 -5.30
C LEU A 221 4.38 -6.98 -5.49
N ILE A 222 3.92 -7.58 -4.39
CA ILE A 222 3.16 -8.83 -4.39
C ILE A 222 1.74 -8.63 -3.87
N THR A 223 0.77 -9.25 -4.56
CA THR A 223 -0.59 -9.35 -4.07
C THR A 223 -1.27 -10.65 -4.49
N CYS A 224 -2.48 -10.91 -3.98
CA CYS A 224 -3.28 -12.07 -4.35
C CYS A 224 -3.99 -11.89 -5.71
N THR A 225 -4.13 -12.98 -6.47
CA THR A 225 -4.85 -12.98 -7.75
C THR A 225 -5.43 -14.38 -8.05
N PRO A 226 -6.46 -14.54 -8.91
CA PRO A 226 -7.38 -13.53 -9.43
C PRO A 226 -8.21 -12.85 -8.33
N TYR A 227 -8.74 -11.65 -8.62
CA TYR A 227 -9.52 -10.85 -7.68
C TYR A 227 -10.69 -11.66 -7.07
N GLY A 228 -10.78 -11.70 -5.74
CA GLY A 228 -11.82 -12.42 -5.01
C GLY A 228 -11.68 -13.95 -4.97
N VAL A 229 -10.68 -14.52 -5.65
CA VAL A 229 -10.37 -15.96 -5.68
C VAL A 229 -9.06 -16.25 -4.94
N ASN A 230 -8.04 -15.41 -5.12
CA ASN A 230 -6.80 -15.39 -4.34
C ASN A 230 -5.99 -16.70 -4.32
N THR A 231 -6.10 -17.52 -5.37
CA THR A 231 -5.41 -18.82 -5.50
C THR A 231 -3.94 -18.69 -5.92
N HIS A 232 -3.57 -17.57 -6.51
CA HIS A 232 -2.23 -17.28 -7.04
C HIS A 232 -1.69 -15.96 -6.46
N ARG A 233 -0.45 -15.64 -6.81
CA ARG A 233 0.20 -14.37 -6.49
C ARG A 233 0.51 -13.62 -7.78
N LEU A 234 0.16 -12.34 -7.81
CA LEU A 234 0.60 -11.40 -8.82
C LEU A 234 1.90 -10.76 -8.32
N LEU A 235 2.97 -10.93 -9.09
CA LEU A 235 4.28 -10.32 -8.85
C LEU A 235 4.47 -9.21 -9.88
N VAL A 236 4.71 -7.98 -9.41
CA VAL A 236 5.12 -6.86 -10.24
C VAL A 236 6.52 -6.44 -9.79
N ARG A 237 7.53 -6.86 -10.54
CA ARG A 237 8.93 -6.52 -10.26
C ARG A 237 9.31 -5.25 -11.01
N GLY A 238 10.06 -4.39 -10.33
CA GLY A 238 10.78 -3.29 -10.95
C GLY A 238 12.27 -3.34 -10.64
N HIS A 239 13.05 -2.84 -11.58
CA HIS A 239 14.49 -2.63 -11.43
C HIS A 239 14.76 -1.18 -11.04
N ARG A 240 15.80 -0.98 -10.23
CA ARG A 240 16.16 0.35 -9.73
C ARG A 240 16.62 1.24 -10.89
N ILE A 241 16.12 2.48 -10.93
CA ILE A 241 16.53 3.51 -11.89
C ILE A 241 17.04 4.78 -11.20
N ALA A 242 17.85 5.56 -11.92
CA ALA A 242 18.32 6.87 -11.46
C ALA A 242 17.19 7.92 -11.47
N GLY A 243 17.27 8.87 -10.55
CA GLY A 243 16.41 10.04 -10.50
C GLY A 243 15.14 9.85 -9.65
N SER A 244 14.54 10.98 -9.29
CA SER A 244 13.22 11.01 -8.67
C SER A 244 12.12 10.81 -9.71
N MET A 245 10.99 10.24 -9.28
CA MET A 245 9.76 10.39 -10.07
C MET A 245 9.40 11.87 -10.11
N ASP A 246 9.11 12.39 -11.31
CA ASP A 246 8.62 13.75 -11.50
C ASP A 246 7.18 13.85 -10.96
N ASP A 247 7.06 14.04 -9.65
CA ASP A 247 5.80 14.06 -8.92
C ASP A 247 5.22 15.47 -8.83
N THR A 248 5.14 16.16 -9.98
CA THR A 248 4.44 17.45 -10.13
C THR A 248 2.94 17.38 -9.81
N ALA A 249 2.43 16.22 -9.39
CA ALA A 249 1.06 16.02 -8.93
C ALA A 249 0.86 16.27 -7.41
N GLY A 250 1.93 16.61 -6.66
CA GLY A 250 1.96 16.79 -5.19
C GLY A 250 1.02 17.82 -4.57
N GLU A 251 0.40 18.72 -5.34
CA GLU A 251 -0.68 19.61 -4.83
C GLU A 251 -2.09 19.21 -5.31
N SER A 252 -2.19 18.44 -6.40
CA SER A 252 -3.46 18.06 -7.04
C SER A 252 -3.97 16.68 -6.65
N TRP A 253 -3.14 15.89 -5.98
CA TRP A 253 -3.46 14.51 -5.61
C TRP A 253 -4.65 14.46 -4.65
N MET A 254 -4.63 15.21 -3.54
CA MET A 254 -5.71 15.23 -2.53
C MET A 254 -7.11 15.45 -3.14
N LEU A 255 -7.22 16.27 -4.21
CA LEU A 255 -8.47 16.53 -4.92
C LEU A 255 -8.88 15.40 -5.89
N ARG A 256 -7.91 14.64 -6.41
CA ARG A 256 -8.13 13.47 -7.28
C ARG A 256 -8.48 12.20 -6.49
N PHE A 257 -8.23 12.21 -5.19
CA PHE A 257 -8.33 11.07 -4.26
C PHE A 257 -9.71 10.83 -3.63
N TRP A 258 -10.64 11.79 -3.71
CA TRP A 258 -11.96 11.72 -3.05
C TRP A 258 -13.21 11.49 -3.94
N PRO A 259 -13.15 11.35 -5.29
CA PRO A 259 -14.37 11.33 -6.09
C PRO A 259 -15.24 10.11 -5.76
N ASP A 260 -14.65 8.93 -5.52
CA ASP A 260 -15.41 7.71 -5.21
C ASP A 260 -16.22 7.86 -3.89
N LEU A 261 -15.60 8.41 -2.85
CA LEU A 261 -16.26 8.66 -1.56
C LEU A 261 -17.34 9.75 -1.68
N ILE A 262 -17.04 10.85 -2.39
CA ILE A 262 -17.99 11.94 -2.61
C ILE A 262 -19.19 11.46 -3.44
N ILE A 263 -18.97 10.69 -4.50
CA ILE A 263 -20.01 10.10 -5.34
C ILE A 263 -20.87 9.14 -4.52
N ALA A 264 -20.26 8.25 -3.74
CA ALA A 264 -20.99 7.32 -2.88
C ALA A 264 -21.86 8.06 -1.86
N MET A 265 -21.30 9.07 -1.18
CA MET A 265 -22.02 9.87 -0.20
C MET A 265 -23.16 10.69 -0.84
N ALA A 266 -22.92 11.30 -2.02
CA ALA A 266 -23.94 12.02 -2.77
C ALA A 266 -25.08 11.10 -3.22
N ALA A 267 -24.77 9.86 -3.66
CA ALA A 267 -25.77 8.87 -4.03
C ALA A 267 -26.65 8.46 -2.83
N VAL A 268 -26.04 8.22 -1.66
CA VAL A 268 -26.77 7.92 -0.41
C VAL A 268 -27.67 9.09 -0.01
N LEU A 269 -27.14 10.32 0.00
CA LEU A 269 -27.91 11.52 0.35
C LEU A 269 -29.05 11.79 -0.64
N GLY A 270 -28.81 11.58 -1.94
CA GLY A 270 -29.84 11.71 -2.98
C GLY A 270 -30.97 10.72 -2.81
N LEU A 271 -30.65 9.45 -2.48
CA LEU A 271 -31.66 8.43 -2.20
C LEU A 271 -32.46 8.74 -0.93
N LEU A 272 -31.79 9.18 0.15
CA LEU A 272 -32.45 9.60 1.38
C LEU A 272 -33.41 10.77 1.13
N PHE A 273 -32.98 11.78 0.37
CA PHE A 273 -33.81 12.92 0.00
C PHE A 273 -35.05 12.48 -0.79
N LEU A 274 -34.88 11.59 -1.78
CA LEU A 274 -35.99 11.05 -2.58
C LEU A 274 -37.01 10.28 -1.72
N LEU A 275 -36.54 9.50 -0.75
CA LEU A 275 -37.42 8.78 0.20
C LEU A 275 -38.20 9.75 1.11
N ILE A 276 -37.56 10.82 1.59
CA ILE A 276 -38.23 11.87 2.39
C ILE A 276 -39.32 12.56 1.55
N VAL A 277 -39.02 12.94 0.31
CA VAL A 277 -39.99 13.57 -0.60
C VAL A 277 -41.18 12.63 -0.86
N LEU A 278 -40.94 11.36 -1.17
CA LEU A 278 -42.01 10.37 -1.37
C LEU A 278 -42.89 10.22 -0.12
N MET A 279 -42.30 10.23 1.08
CA MET A 279 -43.03 10.15 2.34
C MET A 279 -43.91 11.40 2.58
N ILE A 280 -43.43 12.60 2.23
CA ILE A 280 -44.20 13.84 2.32
C ILE A 280 -45.36 13.85 1.29
N VAL A 281 -45.08 13.48 0.03
CA VAL A 281 -46.08 13.47 -1.04
C VAL A 281 -47.18 12.43 -0.78
N THR A 282 -46.83 11.24 -0.32
CA THR A 282 -47.79 10.19 0.03
C THR A 282 -48.60 10.52 1.28
N ARG A 283 -48.05 11.32 2.22
CA ARG A 283 -48.83 11.90 3.33
C ARG A 283 -49.84 12.94 2.87
N LYS A 284 -49.50 13.78 1.88
CA LYS A 284 -50.39 14.83 1.35
C LYS A 284 -51.52 14.31 0.46
N LYS A 285 -51.38 13.13 -0.17
CA LYS A 285 -52.37 12.56 -1.11
C LYS A 285 -53.55 11.83 -0.46
N LYS A 286 -53.80 11.96 0.85
CA LYS A 286 -55.04 11.45 1.48
C LYS A 286 -56.02 12.60 1.76
N PRO A 287 -56.93 12.93 0.82
CA PRO A 287 -58.11 13.74 1.15
C PRO A 287 -59.05 12.92 2.05
N HIS A 288 -59.78 13.64 2.90
CA HIS A 288 -60.82 13.17 3.81
C HIS A 288 -61.87 12.28 3.15
#